data_AF-A0A6N2D6M2-F1
#
_entry.id   AF-A0A6N2D6M2-F1
#
_cell.length_a   1.000
_cell.length_b   1.000
_cell.length_c   1.000
_cell.angle_alpha   90.00
_cell.angle_beta   90.00
_cell.angle_gamma   90.00
#
_symmetry.space_group_name_H-M   'P 1'
#
loop_
_entity.id
_entity.type
_entity.pdbx_description
1 polymer ?
#
loop_
_entity_poly.entity_id
_entity_poly.type
_entity_poly.pdbx_seq_one_letter_code
_entity_poly.pdbx_strand_id
1 'polypeptide(L)'
;MSPQPHAHAAEQRPHRMALWLHRLILATFTLGLAYTAWMVFFILAPDAPGPLLGRATETSADLMMARRLYAIEGWITFAGFCIYLAVTEVVPRLHRRPDS
;
A
#
# COMPACT_ATOMS: atom_id res chain seq x y z
N MET A 1 -50.47 -17.56 16.60
CA MET A 1 -49.70 -16.30 16.60
C MET A 1 -48.28 -16.66 16.21
N SER A 2 -47.98 -16.62 14.90
CA SER A 2 -46.71 -17.13 14.35
C SER A 2 -45.64 -16.04 14.44
N PRO A 3 -44.40 -16.34 14.88
CA PRO A 3 -43.33 -15.35 14.97
C PRO A 3 -42.82 -14.97 13.58
N GLN A 4 -42.62 -13.67 13.34
CA GLN A 4 -42.15 -13.11 12.07
C GLN A 4 -40.63 -13.36 11.83
N PRO A 5 -40.19 -13.67 10.58
CA PRO A 5 -38.80 -14.04 10.27
C PRO A 5 -37.95 -12.89 9.69
N HIS A 6 -38.09 -11.64 10.15
CA HIS A 6 -37.47 -10.49 9.48
C HIS A 6 -36.31 -9.81 10.23
N ALA A 7 -35.85 -10.33 11.38
CA ALA A 7 -34.88 -9.63 12.22
C ALA A 7 -33.39 -9.86 11.90
N HIS A 8 -33.01 -10.84 11.06
CA HIS A 8 -31.59 -11.23 10.91
C HIS A 8 -30.81 -10.58 9.74
N ALA A 9 -31.43 -9.76 8.90
CA ALA A 9 -30.78 -9.26 7.67
C ALA A 9 -29.96 -7.96 7.85
N ALA A 10 -30.11 -7.25 8.97
CA ALA A 10 -29.47 -5.94 9.16
C ALA A 10 -28.06 -6.02 9.77
N GLU A 11 -27.76 -7.07 10.54
CA GLU A 11 -26.57 -7.14 11.38
C GLU A 11 -25.31 -7.71 10.66
N GLN A 12 -25.48 -8.30 9.47
CA GLN A 12 -24.36 -8.88 8.69
C GLN A 12 -23.62 -7.88 7.77
N ARG A 13 -24.16 -6.67 7.57
CA ARG A 13 -23.62 -5.67 6.63
C ARG A 13 -22.26 -5.03 7.00
N PRO A 14 -21.92 -4.75 8.28
CA PRO A 14 -20.70 -4.01 8.60
C PRO A 14 -19.43 -4.82 8.31
N HIS A 15 -19.48 -6.15 8.45
CA HIS A 15 -18.32 -7.02 8.24
C HIS A 15 -17.88 -7.06 6.77
N ARG A 16 -18.82 -7.09 5.81
CA ARG A 16 -18.47 -7.10 4.37
C ARG A 16 -17.89 -5.76 3.93
N MET A 17 -18.40 -4.65 4.45
CA MET A 17 -17.88 -3.31 4.19
C MET A 17 -16.43 -3.18 4.68
N ALA A 18 -16.14 -3.64 5.90
CA ALA A 18 -14.80 -3.61 6.47
C ALA A 18 -13.79 -4.40 5.62
N LEU A 19 -14.18 -5.58 5.13
CA LEU A 19 -13.33 -6.38 4.22
C LEU A 19 -13.05 -5.66 2.90
N TRP A 20 -14.05 -4.99 2.33
CA TRP A 20 -13.87 -4.21 1.10
C TRP A 20 -12.97 -3.00 1.31
N LEU A 21 -13.18 -2.26 2.40
CA LEU A 21 -12.33 -1.13 2.77
C LEU A 21 -10.88 -1.57 2.99
N HIS A 22 -10.66 -2.68 3.69
CA HIS A 22 -9.33 -3.24 3.89
C HIS A 22 -8.65 -3.57 2.56
N ARG A 23 -9.35 -4.27 1.65
CA ARG A 23 -8.84 -4.57 0.31
C ARG A 23 -8.53 -3.32 -0.50
N LEU A 24 -9.39 -2.30 -0.42
CA LEU A 24 -9.19 -1.02 -1.09
C LEU A 24 -7.90 -0.35 -0.60
N ILE A 25 -7.70 -0.29 0.72
CA ILE A 25 -6.49 0.30 1.31
C ILE A 25 -5.23 -0.45 0.86
N LEU A 26 -5.25 -1.79 0.89
CA LEU A 26 -4.13 -2.61 0.39
C LEU A 26 -3.86 -2.33 -1.10
N ALA A 27 -4.90 -2.24 -1.92
CA ALA A 27 -4.76 -1.95 -3.34
C ALA A 27 -4.18 -0.55 -3.57
N THR A 28 -4.63 0.46 -2.83
CA THR A 28 -4.09 1.83 -2.92
C THR A 28 -2.60 1.89 -2.56
N PHE A 29 -2.18 1.26 -1.45
CA PHE A 29 -0.76 1.22 -1.08
C PHE A 29 0.08 0.48 -2.13
N THR A 30 -0.41 -0.67 -2.61
CA THR A 30 0.29 -1.47 -3.61
C THR A 30 0.44 -0.70 -4.92
N LEU A 31 -0.63 -0.05 -5.37
CA LEU A 31 -0.63 0.77 -6.59
C LEU A 31 0.29 1.99 -6.44
N GLY A 32 0.27 2.66 -5.28
CA GLY A 32 1.17 3.77 -5.00
C GLY A 32 2.65 3.37 -5.02
N LEU A 33 2.98 2.21 -4.43
CA LEU A 33 4.34 1.65 -4.50
C LEU A 33 4.75 1.30 -5.94
N ALA A 34 3.87 0.64 -6.69
CA ALA A 34 4.13 0.32 -8.09
C ALA A 34 4.31 1.58 -8.94
N TYR A 35 3.48 2.60 -8.72
CA TYR A 35 3.53 3.88 -9.43
C TYR A 35 4.83 4.66 -9.15
N THR A 36 5.20 4.81 -7.88
CA THR A 36 6.44 5.53 -7.51
C THR A 36 7.68 4.78 -7.99
N ALA A 37 7.70 3.45 -7.91
CA ALA A 37 8.76 2.63 -8.50
C ALA A 37 8.82 2.79 -10.03
N TRP A 38 7.66 2.75 -10.71
CA TRP A 38 7.57 2.97 -12.15
C TRP A 38 8.11 4.35 -12.55
N MET A 39 7.74 5.40 -11.83
CA MET A 39 8.24 6.75 -12.05
C MET A 39 9.76 6.84 -11.93
N VAL A 40 10.33 6.31 -10.85
CA VAL A 40 11.77 6.39 -10.59
C VAL A 40 12.58 5.54 -11.57
N PHE A 41 12.12 4.33 -11.92
CA PHE A 41 12.90 3.41 -12.73
C PHE A 41 12.65 3.51 -14.24
N PHE A 42 11.48 3.95 -14.69
CA PHE A 42 11.13 3.93 -16.11
C PHE A 42 10.88 5.33 -16.68
N ILE A 43 10.13 6.18 -16.00
CA ILE A 43 9.74 7.50 -16.54
C ILE A 43 10.85 8.53 -16.38
N LEU A 44 11.42 8.63 -15.18
CA LEU A 44 12.47 9.61 -14.87
C LEU A 44 13.87 9.04 -15.09
N ALA A 45 14.00 8.04 -15.96
CA ALA A 45 15.27 7.45 -16.34
C ALA A 45 15.99 8.32 -17.39
N PRO A 46 17.27 8.66 -17.21
CA PRO A 46 17.98 9.55 -18.14
C PRO A 46 18.20 8.90 -19.51
N ASP A 47 18.83 7.71 -19.57
CA ASP A 47 19.14 7.04 -20.84
C ASP A 47 18.50 5.66 -20.99
N ALA A 48 18.34 4.95 -19.89
CA ALA A 48 17.86 3.57 -19.88
C ALA A 48 17.05 3.29 -18.61
N PRO A 49 15.96 2.51 -18.70
CA PRO A 49 15.21 2.11 -17.53
C PRO A 49 16.08 1.41 -16.49
N GLY A 50 15.93 1.79 -15.23
CA GLY A 50 16.59 1.16 -14.10
C GLY A 50 17.27 2.11 -13.11
N PRO A 51 18.08 1.55 -12.20
CA PRO A 51 18.85 2.31 -11.23
C PRO A 51 19.98 3.09 -11.91
N LEU A 52 20.31 4.25 -11.36
CA LEU A 52 21.34 5.14 -11.93
C LEU A 52 22.77 4.56 -11.87
N LEU A 53 23.05 3.65 -10.91
CA LEU A 53 24.32 2.91 -10.75
C LEU A 53 25.58 3.67 -11.21
N GLY A 54 25.88 4.80 -10.55
CA GLY A 54 27.07 5.61 -10.83
C GLY A 54 26.87 6.78 -11.79
N ARG A 55 25.77 6.83 -12.56
CA ARG A 55 25.43 7.95 -13.46
C ARG A 55 24.70 9.11 -12.78
N ALA A 56 24.68 9.12 -11.46
CA ALA A 56 23.97 10.15 -10.69
C ALA A 56 24.57 11.55 -10.88
N THR A 57 25.88 11.64 -11.11
CA THR A 57 26.60 12.91 -11.33
C THR A 57 26.42 13.48 -12.73
N GLU A 58 26.04 12.64 -13.69
CA GLU A 58 25.80 13.02 -15.10
C GLU A 58 24.34 13.42 -15.34
N THR A 59 23.46 13.10 -14.39
CA THR A 59 22.04 13.42 -14.45
C THR A 59 21.80 14.90 -14.10
N SER A 60 20.93 15.58 -14.83
CA SER A 60 20.58 16.97 -14.53
C SER A 60 19.97 17.12 -13.12
N ALA A 61 20.24 18.25 -12.48
CA ALA A 61 19.77 18.52 -11.12
C ALA A 61 18.24 18.44 -11.00
N ASP A 62 17.51 18.97 -11.99
CA ASP A 62 16.04 18.95 -12.02
C ASP A 62 15.49 17.52 -12.11
N LEU A 63 16.07 16.68 -12.97
CA LEU A 63 15.67 15.28 -13.10
C LEU A 63 15.99 14.50 -11.81
N MET A 64 17.14 14.76 -11.19
CA MET A 64 17.49 14.16 -9.90
C MET A 64 16.53 14.59 -8.78
N MET A 65 16.13 15.86 -8.75
CA MET A 65 15.17 16.38 -7.79
C MET A 65 13.82 15.66 -7.92
N ALA A 66 13.31 15.55 -9.15
CA ALA A 66 12.06 14.84 -9.43
C ALA A 66 12.13 13.36 -9.01
N ARG A 67 13.22 12.65 -9.34
CA ARG A 67 13.43 11.25 -8.92
C ARG A 67 13.40 11.10 -7.39
N ARG A 68 14.03 12.03 -6.67
CA ARG A 68 14.07 12.00 -5.20
C ARG A 68 12.70 12.24 -4.58
N LEU A 69 11.90 13.14 -5.14
CA LEU A 69 10.53 13.38 -4.68
C LEU A 69 9.67 12.11 -4.78
N TYR A 70 9.66 11.44 -5.93
CA TYR A 70 8.93 10.17 -6.08
C TYR A 70 9.50 9.03 -5.23
N ALA A 71 10.83 8.98 -5.04
CA ALA A 71 11.44 8.01 -4.14
C ALA A 71 10.99 8.23 -2.68
N ILE A 72 10.94 9.48 -2.22
CA ILE A 72 10.44 9.84 -0.89
C ILE A 72 8.96 9.48 -0.75
N GLU A 73 8.13 9.79 -1.75
CA GLU A 73 6.73 9.39 -1.78
C GLU A 73 6.58 7.86 -1.69
N GLY A 74 7.42 7.12 -2.41
CA GLY A 74 7.50 5.66 -2.33
C GLY A 74 7.87 5.16 -0.94
N TRP A 75 8.88 5.75 -0.29
CA TRP A 75 9.28 5.40 1.08
C TRP A 75 8.20 5.71 2.11
N ILE A 76 7.51 6.85 2.00
CA ILE A 76 6.40 7.22 2.89
C ILE A 76 5.24 6.24 2.70
N THR A 77 4.90 5.93 1.46
CA THR A 77 3.86 4.94 1.11
C THR A 77 4.22 3.55 1.65
N PHE A 78 5.48 3.14 1.53
CA PHE A 78 5.97 1.87 2.05
C PHE A 78 5.88 1.81 3.58
N ALA A 79 6.34 2.85 4.28
CA ALA A 79 6.25 2.93 5.74
C ALA A 79 4.79 2.85 6.21
N GLY A 80 3.88 3.60 5.57
CA GLY A 80 2.45 3.54 5.85
C GLY A 80 1.86 2.15 5.60
N PHE A 81 2.28 1.48 4.52
CA PHE A 81 1.84 0.12 4.20
C PHE A 81 2.32 -0.90 5.23
N CYS A 82 3.59 -0.82 5.67
CA CYS A 82 4.14 -1.68 6.71
C CYS A 82 3.40 -1.50 8.04
N ILE A 83 3.14 -0.25 8.46
CA ILE A 83 2.37 0.04 9.68
C ILE A 83 0.95 -0.52 9.55
N TYR A 84 0.30 -0.30 8.41
CA TYR A 84 -1.05 -0.80 8.17
C TYR A 84 -1.12 -2.33 8.28
N LEU A 85 -0.21 -3.05 7.63
CA LEU A 85 -0.12 -4.51 7.72
C LEU A 85 0.21 -4.98 9.14
N ALA A 86 1.10 -4.28 9.84
CA ALA A 86 1.44 -4.62 11.23
C ALA A 86 0.18 -4.60 12.12
N VAL A 87 -0.63 -3.54 12.01
CA VAL A 87 -1.84 -3.36 12.82
C VAL A 87 -2.99 -4.28 12.38
N THR A 88 -3.19 -4.46 11.08
CA THR A 88 -4.38 -5.17 10.56
C THR A 88 -4.18 -6.67 10.37
N GLU A 89 -2.96 -7.11 10.08
CA GLU A 89 -2.66 -8.50 9.77
C GLU A 89 -1.72 -9.15 10.79
N VAL A 90 -0.60 -8.52 11.14
CA VAL A 90 0.42 -9.15 11.99
C VAL A 90 -0.05 -9.26 13.44
N VAL A 91 -0.45 -8.15 14.06
CA VAL A 91 -0.89 -8.12 15.45
C VAL A 91 -2.09 -9.04 15.70
N PRO A 92 -3.16 -9.03 14.89
CA PRO A 92 -4.30 -9.93 15.11
C PRO A 92 -3.96 -11.41 14.91
N ARG A 93 -3.10 -11.74 13.94
CA ARG A 93 -2.64 -13.13 13.73
C ARG A 93 -1.78 -13.62 14.89
N LEU A 94 -0.94 -12.75 15.46
CA LEU A 94 -0.13 -13.08 16.63
C LEU A 94 -0.98 -13.35 17.87
N HIS A 95 -1.97 -12.49 18.16
CA HIS A 95 -2.87 -12.68 19.31
C HIS A 95 -3.78 -13.92 19.20
N ARG A 96 -4.04 -14.42 17.98
CA ARG A 96 -4.79 -15.68 17.77
C ARG A 96 -3.96 -16.94 18.00
N ARG A 97 -2.66 -16.84 18.27
CA ARG A 97 -1.78 -17.98 18.61
C ARG A 97 -1.38 -17.92 20.10
N PRO A 98 -2.27 -18.25 21.05
CA PRO A 98 -1.91 -18.22 22.46
C PRO A 98 -1.02 -19.40 22.92
N ASP A 99 -0.99 -20.54 22.22
CA ASP A 99 -0.35 -21.74 22.76
C ASP A 99 0.57 -22.44 21.72
N SER A 100 1.88 -22.46 21.99
CA SER A 100 2.86 -23.46 21.50
C SER A 100 3.76 -23.86 22.67
#